data_AF-A0A1A6HB29-F1
#
_entry.id   AF-A0A1A6HB29-F1
#
_cell.length_a   1.000
_cell.length_b   1.000
_cell.length_c   1.000
_cell.angle_alpha   90.00
_cell.angle_beta   90.00
_cell.angle_gamma   90.00
#
_symmetry.space_group_name_H-M   'P 1'
#
loop_
_entity.id
_entity.type
_entity.pdbx_description
1 polymer ?
#
loop_
_entity_poly.entity_id
_entity_poly.type
_entity_poly.pdbx_seq_one_letter_code
_entity_poly.pdbx_strand_id
1 'polypeptide(L)' 'MALLEIHRSESATVQCGGFLVRDDIVMTAAHCNGRKINVILGAHNIKKQKNTQHISVIKAIPHNDYNTTKANDIMLL' A
#
# COMPACT_ATOMS: atom_id res chain seq x y z
N MET A 1 6.22 4.75 8.61
CA MET A 1 6.48 4.24 7.25
C MET A 1 5.73 2.93 7.07
N ALA A 2 5.27 2.64 5.87
CA ALA A 2 4.55 1.43 5.50
C ALA A 2 5.14 0.85 4.21
N LEU A 3 5.37 -0.46 4.18
CA LEU A 3 5.68 -1.21 2.95
C LEU A 3 4.39 -1.88 2.46
N LEU A 4 4.10 -1.73 1.17
CA LEU A 4 2.94 -2.34 0.52
C LEU A 4 3.41 -3.49 -0.36
N GLU A 5 2.90 -4.68 -0.12
CA GLU A 5 3.04 -5.84 -1.00
C GLU A 5 1.77 -5.99 -1.82
N ILE A 6 1.87 -5.77 -3.13
CA ILE A 6 0.73 -5.63 -4.03
C ILE A 6 0.75 -6.78 -5.05
N HIS A 7 -0.27 -7.62 -4.99
CA HIS A 7 -0.48 -8.68 -5.97
C HIS A 7 -1.34 -8.15 -7.13
N ARG A 8 -0.75 -8.00 -8.32
CA ARG A 8 -1.46 -7.55 -9.55
C ARG A 8 -2.05 -8.73 -10.34
N SER A 9 -1.36 -9.88 -10.36
CA SER A 9 -1.78 -11.16 -10.95
C SER A 9 -1.16 -12.33 -10.17
N GLU A 10 -1.41 -13.59 -10.57
CA GLU A 10 -0.84 -14.78 -9.92
C GLU A 10 0.70 -14.78 -9.89
N SER A 11 1.35 -14.11 -10.85
CA SER A 11 2.81 -14.10 -11.00
C SER A 11 3.45 -12.72 -10.82
N ALA A 12 2.67 -11.65 -10.65
CA ALA A 12 3.18 -10.28 -10.55
C ALA A 12 2.89 -9.66 -9.17
N THR A 13 3.91 -9.68 -8.32
CA THR A 13 3.93 -8.93 -7.05
C THR A 13 4.83 -7.71 -7.20
N VAL A 14 4.33 -6.55 -6.79
CA VAL A 14 5.05 -5.27 -6.82
C VAL A 14 5.10 -4.70 -5.40
N GLN A 15 6.15 -3.94 -5.10
CA GLN A 15 6.29 -3.23 -3.83
C GLN A 15 6.14 -1.73 -4.03
N CYS A 16 5.42 -1.09 -3.11
CA CYS A 16 5.32 0.36 -3.00
C CYS A 16 5.55 0.81 -1.55
N GLY A 17 5.75 2.12 -1.38
CA GLY A 17 5.77 2.75 -0.06
C GLY A 17 4.41 3.34 0.32
N GLY A 18 4.30 3.71 1.59
CA GLY A 18 3.19 4.49 2.13
C GLY A 18 3.52 4.96 3.54
N PHE A 19 2.55 5.61 4.17
CA PHE A 19 2.66 6.00 5.56
C PHE A 19 1.30 6.07 6.24
N LEU A 20 1.31 5.81 7.53
CA LEU A 20 0.13 5.85 8.38
C LEU A 20 -0.28 7.31 8.61
N VAL A 21 -1.54 7.64 8.36
CA VAL A 21 -2.12 8.98 8.63
C VAL A 21 -3.13 8.96 9.77
N ARG A 22 -3.67 7.78 10.07
CA ARG A 22 -4.52 7.43 11.21
C ARG A 22 -4.29 5.96 11.54
N ASP A 23 -4.63 5.52 12.76
CA ASP A 23 -4.42 4.14 13.25
C ASP A 23 -4.81 3.02 12.26
N ASP A 24 -5.82 3.27 11.42
CA ASP A 24 -6.40 2.33 10.45
C ASP A 24 -6.35 2.83 9.00
N ILE A 25 -5.64 3.92 8.69
CA ILE A 25 -5.57 4.50 7.34
C ILE A 25 -4.11 4.71 6.92
N VAL A 26 -3.75 4.10 5.79
CA VAL A 26 -2.46 4.30 5.12
C VAL A 26 -2.66 5.14 3.86
N MET A 27 -1.83 6.16 3.70
CA MET A 27 -1.77 6.94 2.47
C MET A 27 -0.63 6.44 1.58
N THR A 28 -0.92 6.31 0.28
CA THR A 28 0.02 5.87 -0.76
C THR A 28 -0.35 6.52 -2.11
N ALA A 29 0.34 6.15 -3.18
CA ALA A 29 0.03 6.57 -4.55
C ALA A 29 -1.07 5.69 -5.17
N ALA A 30 -1.97 6.27 -5.96
CA ALA A 30 -3.04 5.54 -6.65
C ALA A 30 -2.52 4.52 -7.66
N HIS A 31 -1.37 4.76 -8.28
CA HIS A 31 -0.76 3.79 -9.20
C HIS A 31 -0.24 2.52 -8.52
N CYS A 32 -0.15 2.51 -7.19
CA CYS A 32 0.21 1.35 -6.39
C CYS A 32 -0.99 0.41 -6.13
N ASN A 33 -2.13 0.63 -6.79
CA ASN A 33 -3.28 -0.26 -6.66
C ASN A 33 -3.02 -1.66 -7.28
N GLY A 34 -3.76 -2.66 -6.79
CA GLY A 34 -3.70 -4.06 -7.24
C GLY A 34 -4.86 -4.88 -6.71
N ARG A 35 -4.86 -6.19 -6.97
CA ARG A 35 -5.96 -7.09 -6.57
C ARG A 35 -5.98 -7.36 -5.07
N LYS A 36 -4.80 -7.53 -4.48
CA LYS A 36 -4.61 -7.73 -3.04
C LYS A 36 -3.44 -6.92 -2.57
N ILE A 37 -3.61 -6.20 -1.47
CA ILE A 37 -2.58 -5.36 -0.87
C ILE A 37 -2.40 -5.80 0.58
N ASN A 38 -1.18 -6.13 0.97
CA ASN A 38 -0.78 -6.29 2.36
C ASN A 38 0.13 -5.13 2.76
N VAL A 39 -0.13 -4.55 3.92
CA VAL A 39 0.67 -3.49 4.51
C VAL A 39 1.54 -4.08 5.62
N ILE A 40 2.83 -3.75 5.58
CA ILE A 40 3.80 -4.08 6.63
C ILE A 40 4.18 -2.78 7.35
N LEU A 41 3.88 -2.71 8.65
CA LEU A 41 4.20 -1.58 9.53
C LEU A 41 5.29 -1.96 10.53
N GLY A 42 6.00 -0.96 11.06
CA GLY A 42 7.02 -1.15 12.11
C GLY A 42 8.33 -1.81 11.65
N ALA A 43 8.46 -2.14 10.37
CA ALA A 43 9.65 -2.79 9.82
C ALA A 43 10.78 -1.80 9.57
N HIS A 44 11.93 -2.04 10.22
CA HIS A 44 13.21 -1.43 9.83
C HIS A 44 13.98 -2.31 8.83
N ASN A 45 13.94 -3.63 9.02
CA ASN A 45 14.47 -4.62 8.09
C ASN A 45 13.37 -5.63 7.81
N ILE A 46 12.85 -5.64 6.57
CA ILE A 46 11.71 -6.48 6.16
C ILE A 46 11.98 -7.99 6.26
N LYS A 47 13.27 -8.39 6.28
CA LYS A 47 13.67 -9.79 6.49
C LYS A 47 13.64 -10.20 7.96
N LYS A 48 13.45 -9.24 8.88
CA LYS A 48 13.38 -9.47 10.33
C LYS A 48 11.98 -9.11 10.83
N GLN A 49 11.24 -10.09 11.36
CA GLN A 49 9.85 -9.91 11.82
C GLN A 49 9.71 -9.27 13.22
N LYS A 50 10.73 -8.58 13.72
CA LYS A 50 10.69 -8.00 15.06
C LYS A 50 9.89 -6.70 15.04
N ASN A 51 8.84 -6.61 15.87
CA ASN A 51 7.95 -5.45 15.98
C ASN A 51 7.24 -5.07 14.67
N THR A 52 7.03 -6.05 13.78
CA THR A 52 6.37 -5.84 12.49
C THR A 52 4.90 -6.28 12.55
N GLN A 53 4.01 -5.51 11.92
CA GLN A 53 2.61 -5.87 11.77
C GLN A 53 2.30 -6.09 10.29
N HIS A 54 1.62 -7.19 9.97
CA HIS A 54 1.17 -7.51 8.61
C HIS A 54 -0.35 -7.40 8.58
N ILE A 55 -0.87 -6.46 7.80
CA ILE A 55 -2.29 -6.11 7.79
C ILE A 55 -2.79 -6.20 6.34
N SER A 56 -3.84 -7.00 6.11
CA SER A 56 -4.49 -7.06 4.81
C SER A 56 -5.43 -5.86 4.63
N VAL A 57 -5.29 -5.17 3.51
CA VAL A 57 -6.15 -4.04 3.15
C VAL A 57 -7.55 -4.51 2.82
N ILE A 58 -8.56 -3.86 3.40
CA ILE A 58 -9.97 -4.15 3.17
C ILE A 58 -10.50 -3.35 1.98
N LYS A 59 -10.05 -2.10 1.81
CA LYS A 59 -10.55 -1.21 0.76
C LYS A 59 -9.44 -0.26 0.30
N ALA A 60 -9.27 -0.17 -1.01
CA ALA A 60 -8.43 0.85 -1.63
C ALA A 60 -9.32 1.96 -2.22
N ILE A 61 -9.07 3.21 -1.84
CA ILE A 61 -9.84 4.38 -2.26
C ILE A 61 -8.88 5.35 -2.97
N PRO A 62 -8.66 5.18 -4.29
CA PRO A 62 -7.91 6.16 -5.07
C PRO A 62 -8.70 7.47 -5.18
N HIS A 63 -7.99 8.57 -5.40
CA HIS A 63 -8.64 9.85 -5.71
C HIS A 63 -9.55 9.70 -6.95
N ASN A 64 -10.75 10.28 -6.90
CA ASN A 64 -11.74 10.14 -7.98
C ASN A 64 -11.22 10.65 -9.33
N ASP A 65 -10.39 11.69 -9.31
CA ASP A 65 -9.79 12.30 -10.51
C ASP A 65 -8.40 11.73 -10.85
N TYR A 66 -8.00 10.58 -10.30
CA TYR A 66 -6.77 9.90 -10.71
C TYR A 66 -6.86 9.44 -12.17
N ASN A 67 -5.81 9.66 -12.95
CA ASN A 67 -5.81 9.35 -14.38
C ASN A 67 -4.49 8.75 -14.88
N THR A 68 -4.43 8.47 -16.18
CA THR A 68 -3.27 7.83 -16.84
C THR A 68 -2.01 8.70 -16.85
N THR A 69 -2.15 10.03 -16.74
CA THR A 69 -1.00 10.95 -16.67
C THR A 69 -0.43 11.08 -15.25
N LYS A 70 -0.96 10.31 -14.28
CA LYS A 70 -0.61 10.38 -12.86
C LYS A 70 -1.00 11.70 -12.18
N ALA A 71 -1.95 12.44 -12.74
CA ALA A 71 -2.60 13.50 -11.98
C ALA A 71 -3.39 12.86 -10.82
N ASN A 72 -3.40 13.54 -9.67
CA ASN A 72 -4.10 13.08 -8.46
C ASN A 72 -3.70 11.65 -8.03
N ASP A 73 -2.41 11.33 -8.13
CA ASP A 73 -1.86 10.01 -7.81
C ASP A 73 -1.74 9.78 -6.29
N ILE A 74 -2.89 9.74 -5.63
CA ILE A 74 -3.05 9.60 -4.19
C ILE A 74 -4.19 8.62 -3.88
N MET A 75 -4.00 7.77 -2.88
CA MET A 75 -4.93 6.72 -2.49
C MET A 75 -4.86 6.47 -0.98
N LEU A 76 -6.03 6.26 -0.38
CA LEU A 76 -6.17 5.78 0.99
C LEU A 76 -6.43 4.28 1.00
N LEU A 77 -5.75 3.57 1.89
CA LEU A 77 -5.89 2.16 2.18
C LEU A 77 -6.37 1.95 3.61
#